data_AF-A0A4Y2LFQ7-F1
#
_entry.id   AF-A0A4Y2LFQ7-F1
#
_cell.length_a   1.000
_cell.length_b   1.000
_cell.length_c   1.000
_cell.angle_alpha   90.00
_cell.angle_beta   90.00
_cell.angle_gamma   90.00
#
_symmetry.space_group_name_H-M   'P 1'
#
loop_
_entity.id
_entity.type
_entity.pdbx_description
1 polymer ?
#
loop_
_entity_poly.entity_id
_entity_poly.type
_entity_poly.pdbx_seq_one_letter_code
_entity_poly.pdbx_strand_id
1 'polypeptide(L)'
;MNAGWKGGVIRLLETYVGRQLQWNICTLHANQLPLRHLILEMDGCTKGPYSYSGVNGLLLKYCEKTPVVKFDQIDCTLQPLDLKDIKKLRTNQQYLYRICLAIKDGSCSSSVTDSSPGKLSHARWLTTANHLLRLYIGTPSPSQNLIILLKYVMLVYAPMWFEKKMKSNCLYGAQHF
;
A
#
# COMPACT_ATOMS: atom_id res chain seq x y z
N MET A 1 -25.06 -14.26 1.44
CA MET A 1 -24.10 -13.22 1.87
C MET A 1 -22.86 -13.90 2.45
N ASN A 2 -21.65 -13.49 2.03
CA ASN A 2 -20.42 -14.19 2.43
C ASN A 2 -19.96 -13.84 3.86
N ALA A 3 -20.30 -12.65 4.37
CA ALA A 3 -19.78 -12.09 5.63
C ALA A 3 -20.88 -11.69 6.65
N GLY A 4 -21.94 -12.50 6.76
CA GLY A 4 -22.98 -12.30 7.79
C GLY A 4 -22.64 -13.01 9.10
N TRP A 5 -22.84 -12.34 10.24
CA TRP A 5 -22.62 -12.92 11.58
C TRP A 5 -23.53 -14.11 11.91
N LYS A 6 -24.70 -14.18 11.24
CA LYS A 6 -25.60 -15.34 11.22
C LYS A 6 -25.74 -15.85 9.78
N GLY A 7 -25.44 -17.13 9.57
CA GLY A 7 -25.63 -17.82 8.28
C GLY A 7 -24.67 -17.38 7.15
N GLY A 8 -23.67 -16.56 7.43
CA GLY A 8 -22.61 -16.24 6.47
C GLY A 8 -21.72 -17.46 6.23
N VAL A 9 -21.38 -17.72 4.96
CA VAL A 9 -20.52 -18.86 4.57
C VAL A 9 -19.19 -18.84 5.33
N ILE A 10 -18.59 -17.66 5.53
CA ILE A 10 -17.34 -17.52 6.31
C ILE A 10 -17.58 -17.90 7.78
N ARG A 11 -18.68 -17.46 8.40
CA ARG A 11 -19.00 -17.80 9.79
C ARG A 11 -19.25 -19.29 10.00
N LEU A 12 -19.92 -19.94 9.04
CA LEU A 12 -20.14 -21.38 9.06
C LEU A 12 -18.82 -22.15 8.93
N LEU A 13 -17.92 -21.69 8.05
CA LEU A 13 -16.57 -22.25 7.93
C LEU A 13 -15.73 -22.03 9.19
N GLU A 14 -15.76 -20.84 9.80
CA GLU A 14 -15.08 -20.57 11.07
C GLU A 14 -15.57 -21.48 12.20
N THR A 15 -16.88 -21.72 12.25
CA THR A 15 -17.51 -22.62 13.22
C THR A 15 -17.06 -24.07 12.98
N TYR A 16 -17.02 -24.51 11.73
CA TYR A 16 -16.55 -25.85 11.36
C TYR A 16 -15.06 -26.07 11.69
N VAL A 17 -14.21 -25.08 11.43
CA VAL A 17 -12.76 -25.16 11.65
C VAL A 17 -12.38 -24.83 13.12
N GLY A 18 -13.33 -24.33 13.92
CA GLY A 18 -13.10 -23.99 15.33
C GLY A 18 -12.18 -22.79 15.55
N ARG A 19 -11.98 -21.95 14.54
CA ARG A 19 -11.16 -20.73 14.61
C ARG A 19 -11.65 -19.67 13.63
N GLN A 20 -11.38 -18.42 13.96
CA GLN A 20 -11.69 -17.29 13.08
C GLN A 20 -10.74 -17.24 11.88
N LEU A 21 -11.31 -17.01 10.70
CA LEU A 21 -10.68 -16.98 9.39
C LEU A 21 -10.81 -15.58 8.75
N GLN A 22 -11.67 -14.72 9.30
CA GLN A 22 -12.05 -13.43 8.71
C GLN A 22 -10.93 -12.36 8.70
N TRP A 23 -9.87 -12.53 9.50
CA TRP A 23 -8.87 -11.49 9.75
C TRP A 23 -8.08 -11.06 8.50
N ASN A 24 -7.64 -11.99 7.66
CA ASN A 24 -6.72 -11.65 6.57
C ASN A 24 -7.42 -10.97 5.38
N ILE A 25 -8.64 -11.38 5.03
CA ILE A 25 -9.36 -10.89 3.84
C ILE A 25 -10.01 -9.53 4.13
N CYS A 26 -10.72 -9.41 5.26
CA CYS A 26 -11.43 -8.18 5.60
C CYS A 26 -10.49 -7.03 5.93
N THR A 27 -9.37 -7.30 6.62
CA THR A 27 -8.52 -6.22 7.14
C THR A 27 -7.55 -5.66 6.09
N LEU A 28 -7.15 -6.45 5.09
CA LEU A 28 -6.43 -5.93 3.93
C LEU A 28 -7.35 -5.10 3.04
N HIS A 29 -8.59 -5.56 2.80
CA HIS A 29 -9.57 -4.78 2.06
C HIS A 29 -9.92 -3.47 2.80
N ALA A 30 -10.06 -3.52 4.13
CA ALA A 30 -10.26 -2.32 4.96
C ALA A 30 -9.06 -1.36 4.91
N ASN A 31 -7.83 -1.82 4.65
CA ASN A 31 -6.69 -0.91 4.45
C ASN A 31 -6.71 -0.23 3.07
N GLN A 32 -7.30 -0.89 2.07
CA GLN A 32 -7.37 -0.39 0.70
C GLN A 32 -8.44 0.69 0.51
N LEU A 33 -9.56 0.58 1.22
CA LEU A 33 -10.71 1.48 1.05
C LEU A 33 -10.39 2.96 1.39
N PRO A 34 -9.76 3.30 2.53
CA PRO A 34 -9.50 4.71 2.83
C PRO A 34 -8.43 5.30 1.91
N LEU A 35 -7.43 4.52 1.48
CA LEU A 35 -6.47 4.95 0.46
C LEU A 35 -7.19 5.29 -0.85
N ARG A 36 -8.14 4.45 -1.28
CA ARG A 36 -8.96 4.70 -2.46
C ARG A 36 -9.76 5.99 -2.35
N HIS A 37 -10.46 6.19 -1.23
CA HIS A 37 -11.26 7.39 -1.02
C HIS A 37 -10.39 8.65 -1.03
N LEU A 38 -9.23 8.60 -0.38
CA LEU A 38 -8.30 9.73 -0.36
C LEU A 38 -7.77 10.05 -1.76
N ILE A 39 -7.42 9.04 -2.56
CA ILE A 39 -6.98 9.27 -3.95
C ILE A 39 -8.11 9.90 -4.78
N LEU A 40 -9.34 9.41 -4.65
CA LEU A 40 -10.49 9.96 -5.37
C LEU A 40 -10.78 11.42 -4.99
N GLU A 41 -10.64 11.77 -3.72
CA GLU A 41 -10.84 13.14 -3.24
C GLU A 41 -9.74 14.08 -3.77
N MET A 42 -8.48 13.63 -3.74
CA MET A 42 -7.32 14.48 -4.02
C MET A 42 -6.95 14.55 -5.52
N ASP A 43 -7.39 13.57 -6.31
CA ASP A 43 -6.98 13.37 -7.71
C ASP A 43 -8.19 13.07 -8.65
N GLY A 44 -9.41 13.07 -8.11
CA GLY A 44 -10.65 12.94 -8.88
C GLY A 44 -10.96 11.53 -9.41
N CYS A 45 -12.08 11.42 -10.13
CA CYS A 45 -12.59 10.15 -10.63
C CYS A 45 -11.69 9.49 -11.70
N THR A 46 -11.77 8.17 -11.82
CA THR A 46 -11.08 7.41 -12.88
C THR A 46 -11.67 7.71 -14.25
N LYS A 47 -10.85 8.13 -15.23
CA LYS A 47 -11.28 8.37 -16.63
C LYS A 47 -11.04 7.15 -17.53
N GLY A 48 -10.52 6.05 -16.99
CA GLY A 48 -10.30 4.79 -17.69
C GLY A 48 -9.79 3.68 -16.76
N PRO A 49 -9.51 2.47 -17.27
CA PRO A 49 -9.07 1.32 -16.46
C PRO A 49 -7.67 1.46 -15.83
N TYR A 50 -6.92 2.50 -16.20
CA TYR A 50 -5.54 2.72 -15.74
C TYR A 50 -5.19 4.20 -15.46
N SER A 51 -6.17 5.10 -15.42
CA SER A 51 -5.91 6.54 -15.24
C SER A 51 -6.93 7.22 -14.35
N TYR A 52 -6.43 8.08 -13.46
CA TYR A 52 -7.23 9.03 -12.71
C TYR A 52 -7.32 10.36 -13.47
N SER A 53 -8.33 11.17 -13.16
CA SER A 53 -8.58 12.43 -13.85
C SER A 53 -7.63 13.57 -13.47
N GLY A 54 -7.02 13.50 -12.29
CA GLY A 54 -6.22 14.56 -11.71
C GLY A 54 -4.79 14.54 -12.19
N VAL A 55 -4.11 15.66 -11.92
CA VAL A 55 -2.74 15.90 -12.39
C VAL A 55 -1.78 14.85 -11.85
N ASN A 56 -1.94 14.42 -10.59
CA ASN A 56 -1.05 13.43 -9.98
C ASN A 56 -1.26 12.06 -10.62
N GLY A 57 -2.51 11.68 -10.90
CA GLY A 57 -2.84 10.38 -11.48
C GLY A 57 -2.46 10.21 -12.94
N LEU A 58 -2.45 11.30 -13.70
CA LEU A 58 -1.84 11.33 -15.03
C LEU A 58 -0.33 11.08 -14.95
N LEU A 59 0.35 11.65 -13.96
CA LEU A 59 1.79 11.48 -13.75
C LEU A 59 2.16 10.06 -13.27
N LEU A 60 1.26 9.34 -12.58
CA LEU A 60 1.52 7.96 -12.14
C LEU A 60 1.85 7.01 -13.31
N LYS A 61 1.38 7.30 -14.53
CA LYS A 61 1.68 6.50 -15.73
C LYS A 61 3.15 6.63 -16.16
N TYR A 62 3.79 7.74 -15.84
CA TYR A 62 5.13 8.07 -16.33
C TYR A 62 6.21 8.04 -15.24
N CYS A 63 5.81 7.94 -13.96
CA CYS A 63 6.72 8.03 -12.81
C CYS A 63 7.84 6.97 -12.78
N GLU A 64 7.65 5.83 -13.44
CA GLU A 64 8.67 4.77 -13.51
C GLU A 64 9.97 5.26 -14.18
N LYS A 65 9.83 6.08 -15.24
CA LYS A 65 10.95 6.61 -16.03
C LYS A 65 11.56 7.88 -15.44
N THR A 66 10.96 8.44 -14.40
CA THR A 66 11.41 9.69 -13.81
C THR A 66 12.68 9.45 -12.98
N PRO A 67 13.75 10.23 -13.19
CA PRO A 67 14.94 10.15 -12.36
C PRO A 67 14.62 10.56 -10.92
N VAL A 68 15.38 10.01 -9.97
CA VAL A 68 15.27 10.44 -8.57
C VAL A 68 15.90 11.82 -8.42
N VAL A 69 15.20 12.70 -7.74
CA VAL A 69 15.63 14.07 -7.45
C VAL A 69 15.82 14.23 -5.94
N LYS A 70 16.29 15.40 -5.49
CA LYS A 70 16.33 15.70 -4.06
C LYS A 70 14.89 15.84 -3.54
N PHE A 71 14.56 15.12 -2.47
CA PHE A 71 13.24 15.13 -1.83
C PHE A 71 13.38 15.24 -0.31
N ASP A 72 12.32 15.70 0.35
CA ASP A 72 12.29 15.80 1.81
C ASP A 72 11.96 14.46 2.45
N GLN A 73 12.53 14.23 3.63
CA GLN A 73 12.21 13.07 4.47
C GLN A 73 10.76 13.12 4.94
N ILE A 74 10.15 11.94 5.02
CA ILE A 74 8.82 11.78 5.62
C ILE A 74 8.88 10.64 6.62
N ASP A 75 8.41 10.92 7.82
CA ASP A 75 8.34 9.92 8.88
C ASP A 75 7.54 8.69 8.44
N CYS A 76 8.02 7.53 8.90
CA CYS A 76 7.39 6.25 8.65
C CYS A 76 7.35 5.45 9.95
N THR A 77 6.14 5.02 10.34
CA THR A 77 5.88 4.18 11.52
C THR A 77 6.10 2.69 11.23
N LEU A 78 6.70 2.38 10.09
CA LEU A 78 6.99 1.04 9.63
C LEU A 78 8.10 0.41 10.48
N GLN A 79 7.80 -0.78 11.04
CA GLN A 79 8.75 -1.52 11.85
C GLN A 79 9.82 -2.18 10.97
N PRO A 80 11.08 -2.22 11.41
CA PRO A 80 12.13 -2.96 10.72
C PRO A 80 11.76 -4.44 10.60
N LEU A 81 11.91 -4.99 9.40
CA LEU A 81 11.75 -6.41 9.12
C LEU A 81 13.11 -7.10 9.03
N ASP A 82 13.18 -8.33 9.53
CA ASP A 82 14.35 -9.17 9.35
C ASP A 82 14.58 -9.54 7.88
N LEU A 83 15.85 -9.72 7.49
CA LEU A 83 16.22 -10.12 6.12
C LEU A 83 15.52 -11.41 5.66
N LYS A 84 15.23 -12.32 6.58
CA LYS A 84 14.51 -13.57 6.30
C LYS A 84 13.07 -13.31 5.89
N ASP A 85 12.41 -12.33 6.50
CA ASP A 85 11.02 -12.01 6.21
C ASP A 85 10.88 -11.13 4.97
N ILE A 86 11.84 -10.23 4.73
CA ILE A 86 11.92 -9.47 3.47
C ILE A 86 12.02 -10.44 2.28
N LYS A 87 12.81 -11.52 2.39
CA LYS A 87 12.95 -12.53 1.32
C LYS A 87 11.66 -13.31 1.04
N LYS A 88 10.72 -13.40 1.99
CA LYS A 88 9.42 -14.06 1.80
C LYS A 88 8.39 -13.17 1.10
N LEU A 89 8.64 -11.86 1.01
CA LEU A 89 7.74 -10.91 0.38
C LEU A 89 7.76 -11.04 -1.15
N ARG A 90 6.62 -10.75 -1.79
CA ARG A 90 6.56 -10.62 -3.26
C ARG A 90 7.34 -9.38 -3.71
N THR A 91 7.78 -9.36 -4.96
CA THR A 91 8.58 -8.25 -5.54
C THR A 91 7.98 -6.87 -5.30
N ASN A 92 6.67 -6.71 -5.51
CA ASN A 92 5.99 -5.43 -5.30
C ASN A 92 5.86 -5.03 -3.81
N GLN A 93 5.85 -5.99 -2.89
CA GLN A 93 5.89 -5.74 -1.44
C GLN A 93 7.30 -5.40 -0.97
N GLN A 94 8.32 -6.07 -1.52
CA GLN A 94 9.72 -5.71 -1.27
C GLN A 94 10.00 -4.29 -1.75
N TYR A 95 9.48 -3.91 -2.92
CA TYR A 95 9.57 -2.56 -3.44
C TYR A 95 8.97 -1.55 -2.47
N LEU A 96 7.72 -1.76 -2.03
CA LEU A 96 7.04 -0.89 -1.05
C LEU A 96 7.90 -0.69 0.19
N TYR A 97 8.42 -1.79 0.76
CA TYR A 97 9.23 -1.73 1.98
C TYR A 97 10.48 -0.88 1.77
N ARG A 98 11.24 -1.14 0.70
CA ARG A 98 12.50 -0.46 0.42
C ARG A 98 12.30 1.02 0.09
N ILE A 99 11.27 1.38 -0.68
CA ILE A 99 11.02 2.78 -1.02
C ILE A 99 10.51 3.58 0.19
N CYS A 100 9.72 2.97 1.09
CA CYS A 100 9.35 3.63 2.35
C CYS A 100 10.58 3.92 3.22
N LEU A 101 11.51 2.97 3.35
CA LEU A 101 12.76 3.21 4.07
C LEU A 101 13.60 4.31 3.40
N ALA A 102 13.72 4.27 2.06
CA ALA A 102 14.46 5.30 1.33
C ALA A 102 13.90 6.71 1.54
N ILE A 103 12.57 6.86 1.58
CA ILE A 103 11.92 8.16 1.84
C ILE A 103 12.12 8.58 3.30
N LYS A 104 12.00 7.66 4.25
CA LYS A 104 12.27 7.92 5.67
C LYS A 104 13.71 8.39 5.90
N ASP A 105 14.66 7.71 5.27
CA ASP A 105 16.09 7.99 5.42
C ASP A 105 16.54 9.16 4.54
N GLY A 106 15.70 9.65 3.62
CA GLY A 106 16.01 10.78 2.75
C GLY A 106 17.00 10.46 1.65
N SER A 107 17.23 9.17 1.36
CA SER A 107 18.19 8.71 0.37
C SER A 107 17.69 7.46 -0.36
N CYS A 108 17.84 7.43 -1.68
CA CYS A 108 17.50 6.26 -2.50
C CYS A 108 18.77 5.52 -2.95
N SER A 109 18.82 4.22 -2.71
CA SER A 109 19.80 3.33 -3.32
C SER A 109 19.43 3.01 -4.78
N SER A 110 20.42 2.65 -5.60
CA SER A 110 20.21 2.19 -6.98
C SER A 110 19.21 1.03 -7.07
N SER A 111 19.22 0.13 -6.08
CA SER A 111 18.27 -0.99 -6.01
C SER A 111 16.80 -0.57 -5.93
N VAL A 112 16.48 0.63 -5.42
CA VAL A 112 15.13 1.20 -5.42
C VAL A 112 14.83 1.91 -6.74
N THR A 113 15.83 2.56 -7.35
CA THR A 113 15.67 3.31 -8.59
C THR A 113 15.49 2.44 -9.83
N ASP A 114 16.16 1.29 -9.82
CA ASP A 114 16.20 0.35 -10.95
C ASP A 114 15.04 -0.65 -10.90
N SER A 115 14.36 -0.73 -9.76
CA SER A 115 13.20 -1.59 -9.57
C SER A 115 11.93 -0.96 -10.10
N SER A 116 11.14 -1.73 -10.85
CA SER A 116 9.81 -1.30 -11.29
C SER A 116 8.79 -1.34 -10.14
N PRO A 117 7.96 -0.31 -9.96
CA PRO A 117 6.84 -0.34 -9.03
C PRO A 117 5.74 -1.35 -9.44
N GLY A 118 5.77 -1.85 -10.69
CA GLY A 118 4.85 -2.82 -11.27
C GLY A 118 3.87 -2.19 -12.27
N LYS A 119 2.99 -3.00 -12.89
CA LYS A 119 1.94 -2.48 -13.77
C LYS A 119 0.79 -1.88 -12.97
N LEU A 120 0.47 -0.60 -13.22
CA LEU A 120 -0.70 0.06 -12.64
C LEU A 120 -1.98 -0.73 -12.91
N SER A 121 -2.80 -0.88 -11.86
CA SER A 121 -4.12 -1.49 -11.93
C SER A 121 -4.97 -0.93 -10.81
N HIS A 122 -6.18 -0.47 -11.12
CA HIS A 122 -7.13 0.03 -10.11
C HIS A 122 -7.66 -1.07 -9.17
N ALA A 123 -7.42 -2.34 -9.48
CA ALA A 123 -7.70 -3.45 -8.57
C ALA A 123 -6.56 -3.72 -7.57
N ARG A 124 -5.37 -3.12 -7.77
CA ARG A 124 -4.15 -3.41 -7.00
C ARG A 124 -3.61 -2.14 -6.35
N TRP A 125 -4.24 -1.74 -5.25
CA TRP A 125 -3.88 -0.56 -4.46
C TRP A 125 -2.43 -0.54 -3.94
N LEU A 126 -1.83 -1.71 -3.72
CA LEU A 126 -0.40 -1.81 -3.38
C LEU A 126 0.48 -1.21 -4.49
N THR A 127 0.16 -1.52 -5.75
CA THR A 127 0.90 -0.96 -6.88
C THR A 127 0.65 0.54 -6.98
N THR A 128 -0.58 1.01 -6.76
CA THR A 128 -0.86 2.45 -6.73
C THR A 128 -0.04 3.18 -5.65
N ALA A 129 0.08 2.60 -4.44
CA ALA A 129 0.94 3.14 -3.39
C ALA A 129 2.42 3.20 -3.82
N ASN A 130 2.94 2.15 -4.46
CA ASN A 130 4.30 2.13 -5.01
C ASN A 130 4.53 3.25 -6.03
N HIS A 131 3.57 3.47 -6.93
CA HIS A 131 3.66 4.55 -7.92
C HIS A 131 3.58 5.94 -7.27
N LEU A 132 2.78 6.14 -6.23
CA LEU A 132 2.74 7.41 -5.50
C LEU A 132 4.09 7.73 -4.83
N LEU A 133 4.70 6.72 -4.19
CA LEU A 133 6.03 6.84 -3.58
C LEU A 133 7.09 7.13 -4.64
N ARG A 134 7.04 6.43 -5.77
CA ARG A 134 7.95 6.65 -6.91
C ARG A 134 7.77 8.04 -7.54
N LEU A 135 6.53 8.50 -7.65
CA LEU A 135 6.22 9.83 -8.18
C LEU A 135 6.83 10.92 -7.29
N TYR A 136 6.70 10.80 -5.97
CA TYR A 136 7.25 11.77 -5.03
C TYR A 136 8.77 11.93 -5.17
N ILE A 137 9.52 10.83 -5.13
CA ILE A 137 10.99 10.89 -5.22
C ILE A 137 11.49 11.38 -6.58
N GLY A 138 10.62 11.43 -7.59
CA GLY A 138 10.91 11.98 -8.92
C GLY A 138 10.34 13.38 -9.16
N THR A 139 9.70 14.00 -8.16
CA THR A 139 9.05 15.31 -8.31
C THR A 139 9.80 16.36 -7.48
N PRO A 140 10.53 17.31 -8.09
CA PRO A 140 11.32 18.31 -7.36
C PRO A 140 10.49 19.24 -6.46
N SER A 141 9.23 19.48 -6.85
CA SER A 141 8.30 20.36 -6.12
C SER A 141 6.94 19.67 -6.05
N PRO A 142 6.76 18.71 -5.12
CA PRO A 142 5.54 17.93 -5.03
C PRO A 142 4.35 18.81 -4.61
N SER A 143 3.18 18.56 -5.20
CA SER A 143 1.95 19.26 -4.82
C SER A 143 1.56 18.93 -3.38
N GLN A 144 0.86 19.84 -2.70
CA GLN A 144 0.33 19.58 -1.35
C GLN A 144 -0.54 18.32 -1.31
N ASN A 145 -1.31 18.08 -2.37
CA ASN A 145 -2.13 16.87 -2.51
C ASN A 145 -1.28 15.60 -2.55
N LEU A 146 -0.17 15.61 -3.30
CA LEU A 146 0.76 14.50 -3.35
C LEU A 146 1.41 14.25 -1.98
N ILE A 147 1.81 15.32 -1.27
CA ILE A 147 2.39 15.20 0.08
C ILE A 147 1.39 14.57 1.07
N ILE A 148 0.12 14.97 1.04
CA ILE A 148 -0.93 14.41 1.90
C ILE A 148 -1.13 12.92 1.63
N LEU A 149 -1.26 12.54 0.34
CA LEU A 149 -1.37 11.14 -0.07
C LEU A 149 -0.18 10.31 0.41
N LEU A 150 1.01 10.86 0.27
CA LEU A 150 2.24 10.20 0.63
C LEU A 150 2.38 10.01 2.14
N LYS A 151 2.05 11.03 2.94
CA LYS A 151 1.98 10.92 4.41
C LYS A 151 1.02 9.83 4.83
N TYR A 152 -0.16 9.75 4.21
CA TYR A 152 -1.10 8.65 4.48
C TYR A 152 -0.49 7.29 4.13
N VAL A 153 0.20 7.16 2.98
CA VAL A 153 0.85 5.90 2.61
C VAL A 153 1.94 5.50 3.60
N MET A 154 2.78 6.46 4.01
CA MET A 154 3.93 6.26 4.90
C MET A 154 3.56 5.98 6.35
N LEU A 155 2.51 6.65 6.86
CA LEU A 155 2.13 6.59 8.27
C LEU A 155 1.03 5.57 8.56
N VAL A 156 0.21 5.24 7.56
CA VAL A 156 -1.00 4.43 7.76
C VAL A 156 -0.97 3.18 6.88
N TYR A 157 -0.93 3.35 5.56
CA TYR A 157 -1.14 2.22 4.64
C TYR A 157 -0.03 1.17 4.69
N ALA A 158 1.24 1.58 4.53
CA ALA A 158 2.38 0.67 4.48
C ALA A 158 2.65 -0.02 5.83
N PRO A 159 2.69 0.70 6.97
CA PRO A 159 2.82 0.07 8.29
C PRO A 159 1.73 -0.98 8.55
N MET A 160 0.45 -0.66 8.33
CA MET A 160 -0.63 -1.63 8.48
C MET A 160 -0.51 -2.82 7.53
N TRP A 161 -0.03 -2.60 6.30
CA TRP A 161 0.16 -3.67 5.32
C TRP A 161 1.19 -4.68 5.82
N PHE A 162 2.36 -4.21 6.29
CA PHE A 162 3.42 -5.09 6.77
C PHE A 162 3.07 -5.74 8.11
N GLU A 163 2.43 -5.01 9.03
CA GLU A 163 1.96 -5.59 10.28
C GLU A 163 1.04 -6.78 10.03
N LYS A 164 0.03 -6.62 9.17
CA LYS A 164 -0.88 -7.71 8.79
C LYS A 164 -0.15 -8.83 8.06
N LYS A 165 0.79 -8.48 7.17
CA LYS A 165 1.52 -9.49 6.40
C LYS A 165 2.41 -10.36 7.30
N MET A 166 3.03 -9.76 8.32
CA MET A 166 3.86 -10.49 9.30
C MET A 166 3.03 -11.26 10.32
N LYS A 167 1.88 -10.70 10.74
CA LYS A 167 0.95 -11.36 11.66
C LYS A 167 -0.07 -12.29 10.97
N SER A 168 0.09 -12.56 9.67
CA SER A 168 -0.87 -13.31 8.85
C SER A 168 -1.03 -14.80 9.20
N ASN A 169 -0.26 -15.32 10.16
CA ASN A 169 -0.49 -16.64 10.72
C ASN A 169 -1.90 -16.66 11.33
N CYS A 170 -2.78 -17.54 10.81
CA CYS A 170 -4.16 -17.77 11.28
C CYS A 170 -4.23 -18.38 12.70
N LEU A 171 -3.36 -17.94 13.61
CA LEU A 171 -3.35 -18.28 15.03
C LEU A 171 -4.17 -17.26 15.83
N TYR A 172 -4.32 -16.04 15.34
CA TYR A 172 -5.04 -14.96 16.03
C TYR A 172 -6.19 -14.45 15.15
N GLY A 173 -7.40 -14.77 15.58
CA GLY A 173 -8.62 -14.26 14.99
C GLY A 173 -9.00 -12.86 15.48
N ALA A 174 -10.01 -12.24 14.87
CA ALA A 174 -10.58 -10.99 15.40
C ALA A 174 -11.31 -11.29 16.71
N GLN A 175 -10.80 -10.83 17.85
CA GLN A 175 -11.61 -10.87 19.08
C GLN A 175 -12.93 -10.13 18.79
N HIS A 176 -14.03 -10.88 18.77
CA HIS A 176 -15.35 -10.26 18.77
C HIS A 176 -15.51 -9.71 20.19
N PHE A 177 -15.61 -8.38 20.29
CA PHE A 177 -16.24 -7.77 21.46
C PHE A 177 -17.76 -7.92 21.32
#